data_AF-A0A7M3MEH2-F1
#
_entry.id   AF-A0A7M3MEH2-F1
#
_cell.length_a   1.000
_cell.length_b   1.000
_cell.length_c   1.000
_cell.angle_alpha   90.00
_cell.angle_beta   90.00
_cell.angle_gamma   90.00
#
_symmetry.space_group_name_H-M   'P 1'
#
loop_
_entity.id
_entity.type
_entity.pdbx_description
1 polymer ?
#
loop_
_entity_poly.entity_id
_entity_poly.type
_entity_poly.pdbx_seq_one_letter_code
_entity_poly.pdbx_strand_id
1 'polypeptide(L)'
;MIHRAIGRLLVLVLASSLLFAAACSHFQTGSAESQPSTNATPQTMDNYYDFDDIPVPQEMELQGDASFILETPTERSGVMVFKGKVEIQSLRNYYINNMARENWNMRSAIKSSRTILVFEKPGRYCIVTMMDGRFSTQMEIWVTPRTNGYSEPMGSSSFSEQPLIP
;
A
#
# COMPACT_ATOMS: atom_id res chain seq x y z
N MET A 1 36.02 42.49 -5.84
CA MET A 1 35.96 41.75 -7.14
C MET A 1 35.10 40.48 -7.07
N ILE A 2 35.06 39.78 -5.94
CA ILE A 2 34.36 38.49 -5.76
C ILE A 2 32.82 38.58 -5.88
N HIS A 3 32.18 39.65 -5.37
CA HIS A 3 30.73 39.87 -5.51
C HIS A 3 30.23 39.97 -6.97
N ARG A 4 31.06 40.50 -7.88
CA ARG A 4 30.72 40.63 -9.30
C ARG A 4 30.83 39.28 -10.03
N ALA A 5 31.70 38.38 -9.54
CA ALA A 5 31.85 37.03 -10.05
C ALA A 5 30.69 36.13 -9.58
N ILE A 6 30.28 36.26 -8.31
CA ILE A 6 29.13 35.51 -7.76
C ILE A 6 27.84 35.89 -8.47
N GLY A 7 27.59 37.19 -8.70
CA GLY A 7 26.40 37.63 -9.45
C GLY A 7 26.36 37.10 -10.88
N ARG A 8 27.52 37.03 -11.57
CA ARG A 8 27.61 36.45 -12.91
C ARG A 8 27.39 34.94 -12.91
N LEU A 9 27.91 34.23 -11.91
CA LEU A 9 27.71 32.79 -11.75
C LEU A 9 26.23 32.46 -11.49
N LEU A 10 25.55 33.24 -10.63
CA LEU A 10 24.15 33.04 -10.27
C LEU A 10 23.21 33.27 -11.48
N VAL A 11 23.50 34.29 -12.29
CA VAL A 11 22.76 34.56 -13.54
C VAL A 11 22.98 33.45 -14.57
N LEU A 12 24.20 32.90 -14.69
CA LEU A 12 24.49 31.80 -15.61
C LEU A 12 23.77 30.50 -15.20
N VAL A 13 23.71 30.19 -13.90
CA VAL A 13 22.99 29.02 -13.37
C VAL A 13 21.48 29.16 -13.59
N LEU A 14 20.91 30.34 -13.31
CA LEU A 14 19.49 30.60 -13.56
C LEU A 14 19.15 30.53 -15.05
N ALA A 15 19.97 31.10 -15.94
CA ALA A 15 19.76 31.02 -17.39
C ALA A 15 19.85 29.58 -17.92
N SER A 16 20.77 28.76 -17.38
CA SER A 16 20.88 27.35 -17.74
C SER A 16 19.66 26.54 -17.31
N SER A 17 19.04 26.84 -16.16
CA SER A 17 17.84 26.14 -15.70
C SER A 17 16.60 26.41 -16.56
N LEU A 18 16.47 27.61 -17.15
CA LEU A 18 15.36 27.92 -18.07
C LEU A 18 15.49 27.23 -19.44
N LEU A 19 16.70 26.83 -19.85
CA LEU A 19 16.93 26.13 -21.13
C LEU A 19 16.55 24.64 -21.12
N PHE A 20 16.42 24.02 -19.94
CA PHE A 20 16.08 22.59 -19.82
C PHE A 20 14.56 22.31 -19.79
N ALA A 21 13.70 23.33 -19.74
CA ALA A 21 12.25 23.15 -19.68
C ALA A 21 11.57 22.95 -21.07
N ALA A 22 12.32 23.02 -22.18
CA ALA A 22 11.76 22.97 -23.54
C ALA A 22 12.04 21.68 -24.32
N ALA A 23 12.63 20.65 -23.70
CA ALA A 23 13.08 19.44 -24.39
C ALA A 23 12.40 18.17 -23.87
N CYS A 24 11.08 18.03 -24.04
CA CYS A 24 10.36 16.75 -23.97
C CYS A 24 9.00 16.86 -24.72
N SER A 25 9.02 17.01 -26.05
CA SER A 25 7.81 16.81 -26.86
C SER A 25 8.15 16.37 -28.28
N HIS A 26 8.67 15.15 -28.48
CA HIS A 26 8.55 14.49 -29.78
C HIS A 26 8.95 13.00 -29.75
N PHE A 27 7.98 12.09 -29.73
CA PHE A 27 8.10 10.82 -30.45
C PHE A 27 6.70 10.24 -30.71
N GLN A 28 6.22 10.39 -31.94
CA GLN A 28 5.12 9.63 -32.51
C GLN A 28 5.62 9.08 -33.83
N THR A 29 5.55 7.77 -34.02
CA THR A 29 5.00 7.10 -35.21
C THR A 29 5.19 5.59 -35.05
N GLY A 30 4.07 4.87 -35.13
CA GLY A 30 4.01 3.42 -35.16
C GLY A 30 2.57 2.98 -35.33
N SER A 31 2.06 3.06 -36.57
CA SER A 31 0.75 2.57 -36.95
C SER A 31 0.77 1.04 -37.05
N ALA A 32 -0.17 0.38 -36.38
CA ALA A 32 -0.64 -0.96 -36.73
C ALA A 32 -2.13 -1.10 -36.35
N GLU A 33 -2.97 -1.15 -37.38
CA GLU A 33 -4.20 -1.94 -37.55
C GLU A 33 -5.11 -2.23 -36.33
N SER A 34 -6.23 -1.50 -36.28
CA SER A 34 -7.63 -1.94 -36.09
C SER A 34 -7.98 -3.08 -35.11
N GLN A 35 -8.64 -2.74 -33.99
CA GLN A 35 -9.86 -3.41 -33.50
C GLN A 35 -10.61 -2.52 -32.46
N PRO A 36 -11.94 -2.62 -32.34
CA PRO A 36 -12.76 -1.58 -31.73
C PRO A 36 -12.72 -1.66 -30.20
N SER A 37 -12.16 -0.65 -29.55
CA SER A 37 -12.20 -0.49 -28.10
C SER A 37 -13.45 0.28 -27.69
N THR A 38 -14.37 -0.44 -27.07
CA THR A 38 -15.52 0.07 -26.31
C THR A 38 -15.05 1.14 -25.33
N ASN A 39 -15.78 2.26 -25.26
CA ASN A 39 -15.58 3.30 -24.25
C ASN A 39 -15.55 2.69 -22.85
N ALA A 40 -14.39 2.75 -22.19
CA ALA A 40 -14.27 2.51 -20.76
C ALA A 40 -13.44 3.64 -20.15
N THR A 41 -14.09 4.39 -19.27
CA THR A 41 -13.55 5.34 -18.29
C THR A 41 -12.21 4.84 -17.72
N PRO A 42 -11.22 5.70 -17.44
CA PRO A 42 -9.98 5.28 -16.77
C PRO A 42 -10.32 4.60 -15.44
N GLN A 43 -10.32 3.26 -15.45
CA GLN A 43 -10.46 2.45 -14.25
C GLN A 43 -9.09 2.44 -13.60
N THR A 44 -8.99 3.03 -12.41
CA THR A 44 -7.86 2.82 -11.50
C THR A 44 -7.68 1.32 -11.37
N MET A 45 -6.57 0.77 -11.88
CA MET A 45 -6.33 -0.67 -11.80
C MET A 45 -5.91 -0.99 -10.36
N ASP A 46 -6.83 -1.58 -9.61
CA ASP A 46 -6.55 -2.09 -8.27
C ASP A 46 -5.65 -3.33 -8.39
N ASN A 47 -4.53 -3.34 -7.67
CA ASN A 47 -3.62 -4.47 -7.65
C ASN A 47 -4.01 -5.43 -6.52
N TYR A 48 -3.97 -6.74 -6.81
CA TYR A 48 -4.13 -7.81 -5.83
C TYR A 48 -2.78 -8.49 -5.59
N TYR A 49 -2.47 -8.75 -4.33
CA TYR A 49 -1.24 -9.41 -3.89
C TYR A 49 -1.57 -10.77 -3.26
N ASP A 50 -0.96 -11.15 -2.14
CA ASP A 50 -1.20 -12.44 -1.49
C ASP A 50 -2.63 -12.61 -0.93
N PHE A 51 -3.39 -11.50 -0.84
CA PHE A 51 -4.79 -11.49 -0.43
C PHE A 51 -5.68 -11.06 -1.60
N ASP A 52 -6.34 -12.05 -2.22
CA ASP A 52 -7.16 -11.87 -3.44
C ASP A 52 -8.43 -11.02 -3.23
N ASP A 53 -8.83 -10.77 -1.99
CA ASP A 53 -10.03 -9.99 -1.63
C ASP A 53 -9.70 -8.69 -0.88
N ILE A 54 -8.45 -8.21 -0.97
CA ILE A 54 -8.00 -6.94 -0.39
C ILE A 54 -7.26 -6.15 -1.47
N PRO A 55 -7.91 -5.17 -2.10
CA PRO A 55 -7.28 -4.40 -3.17
C PRO A 55 -6.27 -3.40 -2.60
N VAL A 56 -5.23 -3.13 -3.39
CA VAL A 56 -4.16 -2.18 -3.09
C VAL A 56 -4.08 -1.12 -4.19
N PRO A 57 -4.09 0.18 -3.84
CA PRO A 57 -3.94 1.25 -4.83
C PRO A 57 -2.62 1.13 -5.61
N GLN A 58 -2.65 1.43 -6.91
CA GLN A 58 -1.49 1.29 -7.80
C GLN A 58 -0.29 2.16 -7.36
N GLU A 59 -0.54 3.28 -6.68
CA GLU A 59 0.47 4.21 -6.19
C GLU A 59 1.20 3.71 -4.94
N MET A 60 0.79 2.54 -4.40
CA MET A 60 1.38 1.91 -3.23
C MET A 60 2.29 0.74 -3.67
N GLU A 61 3.57 0.85 -3.35
CA GLU A 61 4.60 -0.11 -3.73
C GLU A 61 4.89 -1.08 -2.57
N LEU A 62 4.86 -2.38 -2.86
CA LEU A 62 5.13 -3.45 -1.89
C LEU A 62 6.55 -3.35 -1.34
N GLN A 63 6.68 -3.43 -0.02
CA GLN A 63 7.95 -3.51 0.70
C GLN A 63 8.18 -4.96 1.11
N GLY A 64 8.76 -5.77 0.21
CA GLY A 64 8.92 -7.22 0.39
C GLY A 64 9.66 -7.60 1.68
N ASP A 65 10.76 -6.92 1.98
CA ASP A 65 11.59 -7.19 3.17
C ASP A 65 10.87 -6.92 4.51
N ALA A 66 9.82 -6.10 4.49
CA ALA A 66 8.99 -5.78 5.65
C ALA A 66 7.66 -6.55 5.67
N SER A 67 7.39 -7.35 4.63
CA SER A 67 6.17 -8.12 4.46
C SER A 67 6.43 -9.58 4.79
N PHE A 68 5.44 -10.24 5.37
CA PHE A 68 5.50 -11.65 5.72
C PHE A 68 4.14 -12.30 5.56
N ILE A 69 4.09 -13.41 4.86
CA ILE A 69 2.90 -14.22 4.67
C ILE A 69 3.14 -15.62 5.23
N LEU A 70 2.22 -16.07 6.07
CA LEU A 70 2.04 -17.45 6.46
C LEU A 70 0.94 -18.06 5.59
N GLU A 71 1.33 -19.04 4.78
CA GLU A 71 0.39 -19.84 4.00
C GLU A 71 0.17 -21.17 4.70
N THR A 72 -1.11 -21.48 4.96
CA THR A 72 -1.57 -22.79 5.39
C THR A 72 -2.35 -23.43 4.23
N PRO A 73 -2.61 -24.75 4.25
CA PRO A 73 -3.36 -25.40 3.17
C PRO A 73 -4.76 -24.81 2.91
N THR A 74 -5.33 -24.13 3.91
CA THR A 74 -6.70 -23.61 3.86
C THR A 74 -6.78 -22.10 3.79
N GLU A 75 -5.71 -21.39 4.16
CA GLU A 75 -5.80 -19.95 4.43
C GLU A 75 -4.43 -19.24 4.39
N ARG A 76 -4.44 -17.97 3.96
CA ARG A 76 -3.27 -17.08 4.04
C ARG A 76 -3.48 -16.03 5.11
N SER A 77 -2.43 -15.73 5.86
CA SER A 77 -2.46 -14.72 6.92
C SER A 77 -1.08 -14.11 7.08
N GLY A 78 -0.99 -12.90 7.62
CA GLY A 78 0.28 -12.21 7.76
C GLY A 78 0.14 -10.71 7.62
N VAL A 79 1.23 -10.07 7.22
CA VAL A 79 1.34 -8.63 7.06
C VAL A 79 1.97 -8.30 5.70
N MET A 80 1.35 -7.38 4.98
CA MET A 80 1.96 -6.76 3.81
C MET A 80 2.17 -5.27 4.09
N VAL A 81 3.38 -4.79 3.81
CA VAL A 81 3.77 -3.40 4.03
C VAL A 81 3.97 -2.72 2.69
N PHE A 82 3.43 -1.52 2.56
CA PHE A 82 3.49 -0.71 1.34
C PHE A 82 3.97 0.70 1.64
N LYS A 83 4.59 1.33 0.64
CA LYS A 83 4.91 2.75 0.66
C LYS A 83 4.46 3.43 -0.62
N GLY A 84 3.94 4.65 -0.50
CA GLY A 84 3.48 5.41 -1.66
C GLY A 84 3.30 6.89 -1.35
N LYS A 85 3.10 7.68 -2.40
CA LYS A 85 2.80 9.11 -2.29
C LYS A 85 1.29 9.35 -2.35
N VAL A 86 0.57 8.77 -1.40
CA VAL A 86 -0.89 8.87 -1.32
C VAL A 86 -1.28 9.52 0.00
N GLU A 87 -2.22 10.46 -0.06
CA GLU A 87 -2.73 11.15 1.11
C GLU A 87 -3.60 10.22 1.98
N ILE A 88 -3.45 10.29 3.31
CA ILE A 88 -4.08 9.33 4.24
C ILE A 88 -5.60 9.33 4.16
N GLN A 89 -6.26 10.49 4.01
CA GLN A 89 -7.71 10.54 3.89
C GLN A 89 -8.18 9.83 2.61
N SER A 90 -7.43 9.97 1.52
CA SER A 90 -7.69 9.29 0.26
C SER A 90 -7.54 7.77 0.39
N LEU A 91 -6.47 7.28 1.01
CA LEU A 91 -6.31 5.85 1.33
C LEU A 91 -7.44 5.34 2.24
N ARG A 92 -7.81 6.11 3.28
CA ARG A 92 -8.90 5.73 4.17
C ARG A 92 -10.21 5.54 3.39
N ASN A 93 -10.57 6.52 2.56
CA ASN A 93 -11.78 6.48 1.76
C ASN A 93 -11.76 5.33 0.74
N TYR A 94 -10.60 5.09 0.13
CA TYR A 94 -10.38 3.96 -0.76
C TYR A 94 -10.73 2.63 -0.07
N TYR A 95 -10.20 2.37 1.13
CA TYR A 95 -10.48 1.12 1.84
C TYR A 95 -11.92 1.01 2.32
N ILE A 96 -12.53 2.09 2.82
CA ILE A 96 -13.93 2.07 3.24
C ILE A 96 -14.85 1.63 2.08
N ASN A 97 -14.59 2.15 0.87
CA ASN A 97 -15.42 1.84 -0.30
C ASN A 97 -15.11 0.47 -0.89
N ASN A 98 -13.83 0.15 -1.08
CA ASN A 98 -13.41 -1.09 -1.74
C ASN A 98 -13.66 -2.33 -0.88
N MET A 99 -13.33 -2.27 0.41
CA MET A 99 -13.54 -3.41 1.31
C MET A 99 -15.02 -3.77 1.42
N ALA A 100 -15.91 -2.77 1.41
CA ALA A 100 -17.35 -3.01 1.38
C ALA A 100 -17.81 -3.75 0.10
N ARG A 101 -17.20 -3.46 -1.07
CA ARG A 101 -17.46 -4.20 -2.32
C ARG A 101 -17.01 -5.66 -2.25
N GLU A 102 -15.91 -5.91 -1.54
CA GLU A 102 -15.35 -7.24 -1.29
C GLU A 102 -16.03 -7.99 -0.12
N ASN A 103 -17.18 -7.50 0.34
CA ASN A 103 -17.99 -8.07 1.43
C ASN A 103 -17.31 -8.06 2.82
N TRP A 104 -16.34 -7.18 3.02
CA TRP A 104 -15.79 -6.93 4.35
C TRP A 104 -16.64 -5.91 5.11
N ASN A 105 -16.89 -6.19 6.38
CA ASN A 105 -17.63 -5.32 7.28
C ASN A 105 -16.67 -4.48 8.11
N MET A 106 -16.76 -3.16 8.03
CA MET A 106 -15.99 -2.27 8.91
C MET A 106 -16.48 -2.40 10.36
N ARG A 107 -15.57 -2.70 11.28
CA ARG A 107 -15.85 -2.88 12.71
C ARG A 107 -15.39 -1.73 13.57
N SER A 108 -14.25 -1.12 13.24
CA SER A 108 -13.77 0.06 13.94
C SER A 108 -12.87 0.90 13.06
N ALA A 109 -12.82 2.20 13.35
CA ALA A 109 -11.89 3.14 12.72
C ALA A 109 -11.29 4.06 13.78
N ILE A 110 -9.97 4.22 13.76
CA ILE A 110 -9.21 5.14 14.61
C ILE A 110 -8.53 6.15 13.70
N LYS A 111 -8.67 7.44 14.02
CA LYS A 111 -8.03 8.55 13.31
C LYS A 111 -7.16 9.35 14.29
N SER A 112 -5.85 9.27 14.12
CA SER A 112 -4.85 10.06 14.86
C SER A 112 -3.59 10.20 13.99
N SER A 113 -2.40 10.33 14.60
CA SER A 113 -1.09 10.24 13.92
C SER A 113 -0.92 8.95 13.12
N ARG A 114 -1.58 7.89 13.57
CA ARG A 114 -1.79 6.64 12.86
C ARG A 114 -3.28 6.45 12.63
N THR A 115 -3.67 6.15 11.39
CA THR A 115 -5.04 5.77 11.03
C THR A 115 -5.13 4.26 11.00
N ILE A 116 -6.13 3.68 11.66
CA ILE A 116 -6.35 2.23 11.71
C ILE A 116 -7.79 1.95 11.32
N LEU A 117 -8.00 1.05 10.37
CA LEU A 117 -9.30 0.52 9.99
C LEU A 117 -9.31 -0.97 10.27
N VAL A 118 -10.35 -1.46 10.96
CA VAL A 118 -10.53 -2.88 11.24
C VAL A 118 -11.77 -3.35 10.50
N PHE A 119 -11.59 -4.39 9.70
CA PHE A 119 -12.61 -5.03 8.90
C PHE A 119 -12.73 -6.50 9.27
N GLU A 120 -13.90 -7.09 9.07
CA GLU A 120 -14.10 -8.52 9.25
C GLU A 120 -14.93 -9.16 8.13
N LYS A 121 -14.64 -10.44 7.92
CA LYS A 121 -15.37 -11.40 7.08
C LYS A 121 -15.52 -12.70 7.89
N PRO A 122 -16.37 -13.67 7.50
CA PRO A 122 -16.38 -14.96 8.17
C PRO A 122 -14.97 -15.57 8.23
N GLY A 123 -14.55 -15.97 9.42
CA GLY A 123 -13.26 -16.63 9.64
C GLY A 123 -12.02 -15.74 9.63
N ARG A 124 -12.10 -14.43 9.34
CA ARG A 124 -10.91 -13.54 9.27
C ARG A 124 -11.15 -12.11 9.69
N TYR A 125 -10.07 -11.46 10.16
CA TYR A 125 -9.97 -10.01 10.31
C TYR A 125 -8.95 -9.45 9.33
N CYS A 126 -9.22 -8.23 8.85
CA CYS A 126 -8.27 -7.40 8.12
C CYS A 126 -8.09 -6.08 8.86
N ILE A 127 -6.85 -5.70 9.14
CA ILE A 127 -6.51 -4.44 9.82
C ILE A 127 -5.62 -3.65 8.87
N VAL A 128 -6.10 -2.49 8.43
CA VAL A 128 -5.35 -1.57 7.58
C VAL A 128 -4.85 -0.41 8.43
N THR A 129 -3.53 -0.32 8.55
CA THR A 129 -2.86 0.76 9.26
C THR A 129 -2.22 1.70 8.26
N MET A 130 -2.38 3.01 8.45
CA MET A 130 -1.79 4.05 7.61
C MET A 130 -1.06 5.07 8.50
N MET A 131 0.16 5.42 8.13
CA MET A 131 1.00 6.35 8.88
C MET A 131 1.72 7.29 7.92
N ASP A 132 1.68 8.59 8.25
CA ASP A 132 2.34 9.59 7.43
C ASP A 132 3.83 9.60 7.75
N GLY A 133 4.65 9.54 6.70
CA GLY A 133 6.09 9.64 6.79
C GLY A 133 6.56 10.98 6.24
N ARG A 134 7.86 11.27 6.38
CA ARG A 134 8.41 12.55 5.92
C ARG A 134 8.33 12.75 4.39
N PHE A 135 8.36 11.65 3.62
CA PHE A 135 8.43 11.67 2.16
C PHE A 135 7.41 10.75 1.48
N SER A 136 6.74 9.89 2.25
CA SER A 136 5.84 8.85 1.76
C SER A 136 4.91 8.42 2.88
N THR A 137 3.73 7.96 2.53
CA THR A 137 2.82 7.27 3.43
C THR A 137 3.20 5.80 3.50
N GLN A 138 3.28 5.26 4.72
CA GLN A 138 3.40 3.82 4.95
C GLN A 138 2.01 3.26 5.22
N MET A 139 1.71 2.12 4.61
CA MET A 139 0.50 1.36 4.83
C MET A 139 0.84 -0.08 5.18
N GLU A 140 0.10 -0.66 6.12
CA GLU A 140 0.24 -2.06 6.51
C GLU A 140 -1.13 -2.71 6.44
N ILE A 141 -1.19 -3.88 5.81
CA ILE A 141 -2.37 -4.73 5.72
C ILE A 141 -2.09 -5.98 6.52
N TRP A 142 -2.80 -6.15 7.63
CA TRP A 142 -2.70 -7.32 8.49
C TRP A 142 -3.92 -8.21 8.28
N VAL A 143 -3.71 -9.48 7.95
CA VAL A 143 -4.78 -10.47 7.86
C VAL A 143 -4.52 -11.56 8.88
N THR A 144 -5.52 -11.84 9.71
CA THR A 144 -5.44 -12.88 10.74
C THR A 144 -6.68 -13.76 10.68
N PRO A 145 -6.55 -15.07 10.92
CA PRO A 145 -7.72 -15.89 11.14
C PRO A 145 -8.46 -15.37 12.38
N ARG A 146 -9.78 -15.42 12.30
CA ARG A 146 -10.65 -15.25 13.45
C ARG A 146 -10.91 -16.63 14.00
N THR A 147 -10.23 -16.98 15.09
CA THR A 147 -10.67 -18.10 15.91
C THR A 147 -12.05 -17.75 16.45
N ASN A 148 -13.06 -18.52 16.04
CA ASN A 148 -14.37 -18.51 16.69
C ASN A 148 -14.09 -18.78 18.17
N GLY A 149 -14.42 -17.82 19.03
CA GLY A 149 -13.81 -17.71 20.36
C GLY A 149 -13.79 -19.02 21.14
N TYR A 150 -12.64 -19.33 21.74
CA TYR A 150 -12.43 -20.26 22.87
C TYR A 150 -13.61 -21.20 23.19
N SER A 151 -13.90 -22.12 22.29
CA SER A 151 -14.80 -23.25 22.56
C SER A 151 -14.20 -24.54 22.04
N GLU A 152 -12.92 -24.74 22.30
CA GLU A 152 -12.42 -26.06 22.65
C GLU A 152 -11.46 -25.86 23.83
N PRO A 153 -11.62 -26.59 24.95
CA PRO A 153 -10.50 -26.82 25.83
C PRO A 153 -9.51 -27.65 25.01
N MET A 154 -8.63 -26.97 24.27
CA MET A 154 -7.54 -27.65 23.59
C MET A 154 -6.78 -28.42 24.67
N GLY A 155 -6.83 -29.75 24.54
CA GLY A 155 -5.93 -30.64 25.24
C GLY A 155 -4.53 -30.05 25.12
N SER A 156 -3.89 -29.95 26.27
CA SER A 156 -2.52 -29.52 26.46
C SER A 156 -1.58 -30.16 25.42
N SER A 157 -1.33 -29.49 24.29
CA SER A 157 -0.04 -29.58 23.63
C SER A 157 0.85 -28.56 24.32
N SER A 158 1.35 -28.98 25.48
CA SER A 158 2.41 -28.34 26.22
C SER A 158 3.49 -27.91 25.22
N PHE A 159 3.63 -26.61 25.01
CA PHE A 159 4.86 -26.05 24.50
C PHE A 159 5.91 -26.39 25.56
N SER A 160 6.65 -27.48 25.34
CA SER A 160 7.71 -27.90 26.22
C SER A 160 8.76 -26.81 26.24
N GLU A 161 8.74 -25.97 27.26
CA GLU A 161 9.91 -25.21 27.70
C GLU A 161 11.05 -26.20 27.84
N GLN A 162 11.95 -26.23 26.85
CA GLN A 162 13.25 -26.86 27.04
C GLN A 162 14.04 -25.93 27.95
N PRO A 163 14.47 -26.39 29.14
CA PRO A 163 15.33 -25.59 29.99
C PRO A 163 16.66 -25.37 29.27
N LEU A 164 17.14 -24.13 29.29
CA LEU A 164 18.52 -23.80 28.93
C LEU A 164 19.43 -24.59 29.88
N ILE A 165 20.16 -25.56 29.34
CA ILE A 165 21.19 -26.28 30.09
C ILE A 165 22.35 -25.30 30.34
N PRO A 166 22.83 -25.14 31.59
CA PRO A 166 23.97 -24.30 31.92
C PRO A 166 25.31 -24.85 31.39
#